data_AF-A0A9D5I4C1-F1
#
_entry.id   AF-A0A9D5I4C1-F1
#
_cell.length_a   1.000
_cell.length_b   1.000
_cell.length_c   1.000
_cell.angle_alpha   90.00
_cell.angle_beta   90.00
_cell.angle_gamma   90.00
#
_symmetry.space_group_name_H-M   'P 1'
#
loop_
_entity.id
_entity.type
_entity.pdbx_description
1 polymer ?
#
loop_
_entity_poly.entity_id
_entity_poly.type
_entity_poly.pdbx_seq_one_letter_code
_entity_poly.pdbx_strand_id
1 'polypeptide(L)'
;MKFDRNKTFPYPVLRPYSDDYNDVEFQATVEFVVSKDKIIVNVGYAISSKEIATEITNGNAEFVATVGCRDTYFQHVLRSTDMNASAEFDIGELRGEVRVNPYIAVKKDIPAFSSQDINDEFGDKPISFSIGDVLAQDDAQIFYIDRDLLKPITSVFDLVKKDGQSDGIWTISFDDDHIQIVVSPKMKESIDAARNSPAKRAVLMNSIYFSAVMQAIQKLQNEETRATYSDKKWVQVFERSAHNKGIEINSSDAYLVAEHLMSQPIKLLESSIFKAAI
;
A
#
# COMPACT_ATOMS: atom_id res chain seq x y z
N MET A 1 -4.80 2.43 20.49
CA MET A 1 -4.34 3.82 20.71
C MET A 1 -4.14 4.46 19.33
N LYS A 2 -4.45 5.73 19.09
CA LYS A 2 -4.21 6.39 17.78
C LYS A 2 -2.82 7.04 17.78
N PHE A 3 -2.07 6.92 16.69
CA PHE A 3 -0.83 7.69 16.47
C PHE A 3 -1.14 9.19 16.45
N ASP A 4 -0.39 9.97 17.23
CA ASP A 4 -0.39 11.43 17.24
C ASP A 4 1.06 11.90 17.41
N ARG A 5 1.54 12.66 16.42
CA ARG A 5 2.91 13.18 16.37
C ARG A 5 3.22 14.14 17.52
N ASN A 6 2.19 14.80 18.07
CA ASN A 6 2.33 15.72 19.21
C ASN A 6 2.10 15.02 20.56
N LYS A 7 1.92 13.70 20.57
CA LYS A 7 1.75 12.95 21.81
C LYS A 7 3.04 13.00 22.61
N THR A 8 2.95 13.47 23.84
CA THR A 8 4.06 13.42 24.80
C THR A 8 3.88 12.19 25.69
N PHE A 9 4.95 11.45 25.91
CA PHE A 9 5.00 10.39 26.91
C PHE A 9 5.72 10.93 28.16
N PRO A 10 5.35 10.48 29.37
CA PRO A 10 6.01 10.90 30.60
C PRO A 10 7.36 10.18 30.83
N TYR A 11 7.81 9.39 29.85
CA TYR A 11 9.01 8.56 29.84
C TYR A 11 9.53 8.49 28.39
N PRO A 12 10.81 8.12 28.17
CA PRO A 12 11.35 8.07 26.82
C PRO A 12 10.69 6.94 26.01
N VAL A 13 10.33 7.23 24.76
CA VAL A 13 9.78 6.26 23.81
C VAL A 13 10.56 6.32 22.51
N LEU A 14 11.08 5.16 22.07
CA LEU A 14 11.79 5.06 20.81
C LEU A 14 10.82 5.21 19.64
N ARG A 15 10.86 6.34 18.92
CA ARG A 15 9.94 6.63 17.82
C ARG A 15 10.48 7.64 16.80
N PRO A 16 9.96 7.64 15.56
CA PRO A 16 10.31 8.66 14.58
C PRO A 16 10.06 10.08 15.10
N TYR A 17 10.97 11.00 14.75
CA TYR A 17 10.87 12.43 15.03
C TYR A 17 10.86 12.82 16.52
N SER A 18 11.25 11.91 17.42
CA SER A 18 11.56 12.18 18.83
C SER A 18 13.07 12.12 19.04
N ASP A 19 13.56 12.87 20.00
CA ASP A 19 14.95 12.85 20.48
C ASP A 19 15.10 12.09 21.80
N ASP A 20 14.08 11.36 22.24
CA ASP A 20 14.08 10.52 23.45
C ASP A 20 15.21 9.47 23.45
N TYR A 21 15.63 9.03 22.26
CA TYR A 21 16.68 8.06 22.02
C TYR A 21 17.67 8.57 20.95
N ASN A 22 18.94 8.20 21.10
CA ASN A 22 20.05 8.54 20.22
C ASN A 22 20.44 7.35 19.33
N ASP A 23 20.61 7.58 18.03
CA ASP A 23 21.24 6.64 17.08
C ASP A 23 20.64 5.21 17.03
N VAL A 24 19.38 5.04 17.46
CA VAL A 24 18.62 3.79 17.35
C VAL A 24 17.23 4.02 16.79
N GLU A 25 16.63 2.96 16.25
CA GLU A 25 15.36 3.01 15.56
C GLU A 25 14.54 1.73 15.78
N PHE A 26 13.23 1.90 15.71
CA PHE A 26 12.25 0.85 15.57
C PHE A 26 11.49 1.09 14.27
N GLN A 27 11.42 0.08 13.41
CA GLN A 27 10.71 0.13 12.14
C GLN A 27 9.81 -1.09 12.00
N ALA A 28 8.67 -0.90 11.34
CA ALA A 28 7.82 -1.99 10.90
C ALA A 28 7.58 -1.92 9.39
N THR A 29 7.38 -3.07 8.76
CA THR A 29 6.92 -3.18 7.37
C THR A 29 5.61 -3.93 7.34
N VAL A 30 4.63 -3.43 6.58
CA VAL A 30 3.32 -4.07 6.47
C VAL A 30 3.05 -4.45 5.03
N GLU A 31 2.66 -5.70 4.82
CA GLU A 31 2.24 -6.22 3.52
C GLU A 31 0.84 -6.82 3.62
N PHE A 32 0.02 -6.52 2.62
CA PHE A 32 -1.30 -7.12 2.44
C PHE A 32 -1.26 -8.10 1.27
N VAL A 33 -1.56 -9.37 1.55
CA VAL A 33 -1.74 -10.40 0.53
C VAL A 33 -3.21 -10.74 0.43
N VAL A 34 -3.78 -10.61 -0.77
CA VAL A 34 -5.20 -10.84 -0.99
C VAL A 34 -5.41 -12.09 -1.82
N SER A 35 -6.22 -13.02 -1.31
CA SER A 35 -6.51 -14.30 -1.93
C SER A 35 -8.00 -14.57 -1.89
N LYS A 36 -8.67 -14.54 -3.06
CA LYS A 36 -10.12 -14.76 -3.28
C LYS A 36 -11.04 -14.05 -2.27
N ASP A 37 -11.20 -14.61 -1.08
CA ASP A 37 -12.12 -14.17 -0.03
C ASP A 37 -11.40 -13.78 1.29
N LYS A 38 -10.07 -13.83 1.31
CA LYS A 38 -9.22 -13.59 2.47
C LYS A 38 -8.21 -12.49 2.22
N ILE A 39 -7.89 -11.77 3.29
CA ILE A 39 -6.81 -10.79 3.35
C ILE A 39 -5.86 -11.24 4.45
N ILE A 40 -4.61 -11.48 4.10
CA ILE A 40 -3.54 -11.78 5.04
C ILE A 40 -2.74 -10.50 5.24
N VAL A 41 -2.60 -10.08 6.49
CA VAL A 41 -1.76 -8.96 6.90
C VAL A 41 -0.49 -9.54 7.48
N ASN A 42 0.65 -9.23 6.87
CA ASN A 42 1.98 -9.59 7.37
C ASN A 42 2.65 -8.33 7.90
N VAL A 43 3.19 -8.40 9.10
CA VAL A 43 3.95 -7.32 9.73
C VAL A 43 5.33 -7.84 10.07
N GLY A 44 6.36 -7.22 9.50
CA GLY A 44 7.75 -7.41 9.88
C GLY A 44 8.20 -6.29 10.82
N TYR A 45 9.05 -6.60 11.79
CA TYR A 45 9.58 -5.66 12.77
C TYR A 45 11.11 -5.68 12.78
N ALA A 46 11.71 -4.50 12.93
CA ALA A 46 13.15 -4.30 13.12
C ALA A 46 13.39 -3.33 14.28
N ILE A 47 14.32 -3.66 15.17
CA ILE A 47 14.69 -2.86 16.35
C ILE A 47 16.21 -2.87 16.50
N SER A 48 16.83 -1.70 16.64
CA SER A 48 18.29 -1.61 16.84
C SER A 48 18.72 -1.43 18.29
N SER A 49 17.83 -0.98 19.20
CA SER A 49 18.12 -0.92 20.64
C SER A 49 18.21 -2.34 21.24
N LYS A 50 19.38 -2.66 21.80
CA LYS A 50 19.68 -4.00 22.34
C LYS A 50 18.90 -4.28 23.62
N GLU A 51 18.70 -3.26 24.42
CA GLU A 51 18.01 -3.31 25.71
C GLU A 51 16.54 -3.60 25.50
N ILE A 52 15.88 -2.90 24.56
CA ILE A 52 14.49 -3.20 24.19
C ILE A 52 14.37 -4.62 23.59
N ALA A 53 15.30 -5.02 22.71
CA ALA A 53 15.31 -6.38 22.15
C ALA A 53 15.50 -7.47 23.22
N THR A 54 16.28 -7.18 24.27
CA THR A 54 16.47 -8.06 25.41
C THR A 54 15.17 -8.22 26.21
N GLU A 55 14.43 -7.14 26.44
CA GLU A 55 13.13 -7.19 27.12
C GLU A 55 12.08 -8.01 26.33
N ILE A 56 12.12 -7.96 25.00
CA ILE A 56 11.29 -8.82 24.15
C ILE A 56 11.70 -10.30 24.30
N THR A 57 13.01 -10.57 24.23
CA THR A 57 13.55 -11.94 24.36
C THR A 57 13.24 -12.56 25.73
N ASN A 58 13.26 -11.75 26.79
CA ASN A 58 12.89 -12.17 28.15
C ASN A 58 11.37 -12.33 28.33
N GLY A 59 10.56 -11.95 27.34
CA GLY A 59 9.10 -11.99 27.39
C GLY A 59 8.49 -10.95 28.33
N ASN A 60 9.22 -9.86 28.61
CA ASN A 60 8.77 -8.70 29.37
C ASN A 60 8.12 -7.66 28.46
N ALA A 61 8.50 -7.62 27.18
CA ALA A 61 7.86 -6.82 26.13
C ALA A 61 7.45 -7.70 24.94
N GLU A 62 6.60 -7.17 24.06
CA GLU A 62 6.19 -7.82 22.83
C GLU A 62 5.96 -6.80 21.70
N PHE A 63 6.14 -7.25 20.46
CA PHE A 63 5.71 -6.49 19.29
C PHE A 63 4.18 -6.50 19.22
N VAL A 64 3.61 -5.34 18.91
CA VAL A 64 2.16 -5.15 18.79
C VAL A 64 1.86 -4.35 17.53
N ALA A 65 0.95 -4.84 16.70
CA ALA A 65 0.39 -4.06 15.61
C ALA A 65 -1.13 -3.96 15.75
N THR A 66 -1.64 -2.73 15.86
CA THR A 66 -3.08 -2.49 15.82
C THR A 66 -3.52 -2.28 14.37
N VAL A 67 -4.39 -3.14 13.87
CA VAL A 67 -5.00 -3.04 12.54
C VAL A 67 -6.41 -2.50 12.74
N GLY A 68 -6.68 -1.31 12.20
CA GLY A 68 -7.98 -0.66 12.29
C GLY A 68 -8.51 -0.29 10.91
N CYS A 69 -9.79 -0.53 10.66
CA CYS A 69 -10.48 -0.05 9.47
C CYS A 69 -11.69 0.77 9.89
N ARG A 70 -11.70 2.06 9.55
CA ARG A 70 -12.74 2.97 10.04
C ARG A 70 -14.10 2.67 9.42
N ASP A 71 -14.11 2.35 8.14
CA ASP A 71 -15.35 2.26 7.37
C ASP A 71 -16.13 0.97 7.67
N THR A 72 -15.47 -0.06 8.18
CA THR A 72 -16.09 -1.32 8.66
C THR A 72 -16.16 -1.42 10.18
N TYR A 73 -15.68 -0.41 10.91
CA TYR A 73 -15.51 -0.44 12.38
C TYR A 73 -14.65 -1.61 12.89
N PHE A 74 -13.84 -2.22 12.02
CA PHE A 74 -13.00 -3.36 12.35
C PHE A 74 -11.77 -2.91 13.15
N GLN A 75 -11.45 -3.66 14.21
CA GLN A 75 -10.23 -3.49 14.99
C GLN A 75 -9.67 -4.84 15.41
N HIS A 76 -8.37 -5.03 15.20
CA HIS A 76 -7.64 -6.22 15.61
C HIS A 76 -6.26 -5.85 16.14
N VAL A 77 -5.72 -6.65 17.06
CA VAL A 77 -4.40 -6.45 17.65
C VAL A 77 -3.58 -7.70 17.42
N LEU A 78 -2.57 -7.60 16.55
CA LEU A 78 -1.54 -8.63 16.42
C LEU A 78 -0.52 -8.44 17.54
N ARG A 79 -0.11 -9.55 18.15
CA ARG A 79 0.93 -9.59 19.18
C ARG A 79 1.92 -10.68 18.81
N SER A 80 3.21 -10.41 18.95
CA SER A 80 4.26 -11.39 18.67
C SER A 80 5.50 -11.11 19.50
N THR A 81 6.24 -12.15 19.85
CA THR A 81 7.63 -12.04 20.34
C THR A 81 8.63 -12.26 19.20
N ASP A 82 8.15 -12.73 18.04
CA ASP A 82 8.95 -12.90 16.84
C ASP A 82 8.96 -11.60 16.02
N MET A 83 10.02 -11.42 15.22
CA MET A 83 10.16 -10.28 14.30
C MET A 83 9.10 -10.26 13.18
N ASN A 84 8.26 -11.29 13.09
CA ASN A 84 7.16 -11.34 12.13
C ASN A 84 5.86 -11.70 12.85
N ALA A 85 4.77 -11.10 12.41
CA ALA A 85 3.42 -11.43 12.83
C ALA A 85 2.50 -11.47 11.61
N SER A 86 1.52 -12.37 11.60
CA SER A 86 0.50 -12.39 10.58
C SER A 86 -0.88 -12.68 11.14
N ALA A 87 -1.90 -12.18 10.45
CA ALA A 87 -3.29 -12.47 10.72
C ALA A 87 -4.06 -12.56 9.42
N GLU A 88 -5.04 -13.45 9.37
CA GLU A 88 -5.96 -13.60 8.24
C GLU A 88 -7.33 -13.05 8.62
N PHE A 89 -7.92 -12.29 7.71
CA PHE A 89 -9.24 -11.68 7.84
C PHE A 89 -10.10 -12.00 6.62
N ASP A 90 -11.42 -11.94 6.78
CA ASP A 90 -12.33 -12.00 5.65
C ASP A 90 -12.25 -10.72 4.83
N ILE A 91 -12.38 -10.83 3.50
CA ILE A 91 -12.28 -9.70 2.57
C ILE A 91 -13.28 -8.56 2.86
N GLY A 92 -14.39 -8.88 3.54
CA GLY A 92 -15.41 -7.90 3.94
C GLY A 92 -15.09 -7.13 5.22
N GLU A 93 -14.20 -7.66 6.07
CA GLU A 93 -13.85 -7.05 7.36
C GLU A 93 -12.95 -5.82 7.20
N LEU A 94 -12.09 -5.82 6.18
CA LEU A 94 -11.20 -4.71 5.86
C LEU A 94 -11.62 -4.09 4.53
N ARG A 95 -12.37 -2.98 4.60
CA ARG A 95 -12.80 -2.23 3.42
C ARG A 95 -12.69 -0.73 3.68
N GLY A 96 -12.02 -0.01 2.79
CA GLY A 96 -11.76 1.41 2.90
C GLY A 96 -10.34 1.70 3.37
N GLU A 97 -10.18 2.77 4.16
CA GLU A 97 -8.89 3.10 4.80
C GLU A 97 -8.59 2.12 5.94
N VAL A 98 -7.51 1.37 5.79
CA VAL A 98 -6.94 0.48 6.81
C VAL A 98 -5.67 1.12 7.34
N ARG A 99 -5.58 1.27 8.65
CA ARG A 99 -4.43 1.83 9.35
C ARG A 99 -3.81 0.76 10.23
N VAL A 100 -2.50 0.59 10.09
CA VAL A 100 -1.70 -0.29 10.93
C VAL A 100 -0.76 0.56 11.78
N ASN A 101 -0.89 0.49 13.11
CA ASN A 101 -0.03 1.21 14.03
C ASN A 101 0.86 0.19 14.78
N PRO A 102 2.18 0.17 14.49
CA PRO A 102 3.15 -0.71 15.15
C PRO A 102 3.69 -0.13 16.46
N TYR A 103 3.93 -1.01 17.44
CA TYR A 103 4.45 -0.69 18.76
C TYR A 103 5.33 -1.83 19.27
N ILE A 104 6.19 -1.50 20.24
CA ILE A 104 6.70 -2.45 21.23
C ILE A 104 6.07 -2.06 22.56
N ALA A 105 5.33 -2.97 23.18
CA ALA A 105 4.60 -2.72 24.41
C ALA A 105 5.05 -3.65 25.54
N VAL A 106 4.99 -3.15 26.75
CA VAL A 106 5.33 -3.90 27.96
C VAL A 106 4.25 -4.92 28.28
N LYS A 107 4.67 -6.17 28.45
CA LYS A 107 3.84 -7.35 28.76
C LYS A 107 3.90 -7.73 30.25
N LYS A 108 5.01 -7.41 30.92
CA LYS A 108 5.23 -7.58 32.36
C LYS A 108 5.99 -6.38 32.89
N ASP A 109 5.71 -5.93 34.11
CA ASP A 109 6.38 -4.77 34.70
C ASP A 109 7.91 -4.90 34.63
N ILE A 110 8.57 -3.81 34.20
CA ILE A 110 10.03 -3.70 34.08
C ILE A 110 10.46 -2.65 35.10
N PRO A 111 10.89 -3.04 36.31
CA PRO A 111 11.08 -2.10 37.42
C PRO A 111 12.31 -1.20 37.26
N ALA A 112 13.30 -1.60 36.47
CA ALA A 112 14.58 -0.89 36.35
C ALA A 112 15.16 -1.02 34.93
N PHE A 113 14.48 -0.46 33.94
CA PHE A 113 14.98 -0.36 32.58
C PHE A 113 16.07 0.72 32.50
N SER A 114 17.16 0.42 31.82
CA SER A 114 18.24 1.36 31.53
C SER A 114 18.75 1.07 30.13
N SER A 115 19.08 2.10 29.38
CA SER A 115 19.62 2.00 28.02
C SER A 115 20.60 3.14 27.80
N GLN A 116 21.75 2.83 27.20
CA GLN A 116 22.73 3.85 26.83
C GLN A 116 22.26 4.72 25.67
N ASP A 117 21.27 4.23 24.93
CA ASP A 117 20.66 4.94 23.81
C ASP A 117 19.65 6.01 24.26
N ILE A 118 19.24 6.05 25.53
CA ILE A 118 18.30 7.08 26.01
C ILE A 118 19.02 8.43 26.08
N ASN A 119 18.32 9.50 25.70
CA ASN A 119 18.86 10.85 25.78
C ASN A 119 19.13 11.28 27.24
N ASP A 120 20.29 11.90 27.46
CA ASP A 120 20.78 12.38 28.75
C ASP A 120 19.77 13.31 29.48
N GLU A 121 18.85 13.96 28.77
CA GLU A 121 17.80 14.79 29.37
C GLU A 121 16.87 14.01 30.33
N PHE A 122 16.76 12.69 30.15
CA PHE A 122 16.01 11.81 31.05
C PHE A 122 16.80 11.38 32.29
N GLY A 123 18.10 11.69 32.33
CA GLY A 123 19.03 11.40 33.43
C GLY A 123 19.42 9.93 33.57
N ASP A 124 20.34 9.64 34.51
CA ASP A 124 20.96 8.32 34.66
C ASP A 124 20.15 7.30 35.48
N LYS A 125 18.92 7.64 35.88
CA LYS A 125 18.12 6.77 36.77
C LYS A 125 17.38 5.71 35.98
N PRO A 126 17.36 4.45 36.44
CA PRO A 126 16.53 3.43 35.83
C PRO A 126 15.05 3.84 35.82
N ILE A 127 14.39 3.55 34.71
CA ILE A 127 12.98 3.87 34.48
C ILE A 127 12.15 2.62 34.77
N SER A 128 11.03 2.79 35.46
CA SER A 128 10.07 1.72 35.67
C SER A 128 8.96 1.79 34.62
N PHE A 129 8.72 0.69 33.92
CA PHE A 129 7.58 0.55 33.02
C PHE A 129 6.56 -0.44 33.59
N SER A 130 5.29 -0.12 33.42
CA SER A 130 4.15 -0.97 33.79
C SER A 130 3.58 -1.70 32.58
N ILE A 131 2.83 -2.77 32.80
CA ILE A 131 2.10 -3.47 31.72
C ILE A 131 1.29 -2.47 30.88
N GLY A 132 1.48 -2.54 29.56
CA GLY A 132 0.82 -1.69 28.57
C GLY A 132 1.56 -0.40 28.23
N ASP A 133 2.63 -0.05 28.94
CA ASP A 133 3.52 1.04 28.54
C ASP A 133 4.16 0.76 27.19
N VAL A 134 4.44 1.84 26.44
CA VAL A 134 5.01 1.76 25.10
C VAL A 134 6.50 2.01 25.19
N LEU A 135 7.31 1.04 24.77
CA LEU A 135 8.77 1.19 24.70
C LEU A 135 9.21 1.80 23.36
N ALA A 136 8.53 1.41 22.28
CA ALA A 136 8.79 1.92 20.94
C ALA A 136 7.51 2.04 20.12
N GLN A 137 7.52 2.95 19.14
CA GLN A 137 6.42 3.18 18.22
C GLN A 137 6.97 3.63 16.86
N ASP A 138 6.48 3.04 15.78
CA ASP A 138 6.80 3.48 14.42
C ASP A 138 5.57 4.19 13.78
N ASP A 139 5.78 4.85 12.65
CA ASP A 139 4.75 5.59 11.93
C ASP A 139 3.59 4.67 11.51
N ALA A 140 2.38 5.24 11.54
CA ALA A 140 1.20 4.52 11.09
C ALA A 140 1.23 4.33 9.57
N GLN A 141 1.11 3.07 9.13
CA GLN A 141 1.01 2.74 7.72
C GLN A 141 -0.45 2.70 7.29
N ILE A 142 -0.77 3.37 6.18
CA ILE A 142 -2.13 3.49 5.66
C ILE A 142 -2.22 2.74 4.34
N PHE A 143 -3.24 1.88 4.22
CA PHE A 143 -3.55 1.12 3.01
C PHE A 143 -5.01 1.29 2.66
N TYR A 144 -5.32 1.31 1.38
CA TYR A 144 -6.69 1.34 0.90
C TYR A 144 -7.10 -0.04 0.38
N ILE A 145 -8.15 -0.62 0.96
CA ILE A 145 -8.66 -1.92 0.54
C ILE A 145 -10.07 -1.74 -0.04
N ASP A 146 -10.22 -1.95 -1.34
CA ASP A 146 -11.52 -2.03 -2.00
C ASP A 146 -11.45 -3.05 -3.13
N ARG A 147 -12.59 -3.66 -3.50
CA ARG A 147 -12.69 -4.62 -4.61
C ARG A 147 -12.09 -4.08 -5.90
N ASP A 148 -12.19 -2.78 -6.16
CA ASP A 148 -11.63 -2.18 -7.37
C ASP A 148 -10.11 -2.03 -7.31
N LEU A 149 -9.51 -1.90 -6.13
CA LEU A 149 -8.05 -1.84 -5.93
C LEU A 149 -7.37 -3.21 -6.00
N LEU A 150 -8.15 -4.29 -5.82
CA LEU A 150 -7.68 -5.67 -5.96
C LEU A 150 -7.63 -6.15 -7.42
N LYS A 151 -8.30 -5.42 -8.31
CA LYS A 151 -8.32 -5.71 -9.74
C LYS A 151 -7.09 -5.07 -10.42
N PRO A 152 -6.68 -5.57 -11.59
CA PRO A 152 -5.72 -4.85 -12.42
C PRO A 152 -6.19 -3.41 -12.67
N ILE A 153 -5.23 -2.47 -12.76
CA ILE A 153 -5.53 -1.06 -13.04
C ILE A 153 -6.34 -0.87 -14.33
N THR A 154 -6.24 -1.81 -15.27
CA THR A 154 -7.01 -1.82 -16.51
C THR A 154 -8.51 -2.07 -16.33
N SER A 155 -8.97 -2.40 -15.12
CA SER A 155 -10.40 -2.64 -14.82
C SER A 155 -11.25 -1.38 -14.75
N VAL A 156 -10.63 -0.20 -14.60
CA VAL A 156 -11.33 1.10 -14.71
C VAL A 156 -11.40 1.63 -16.15
N PHE A 157 -11.10 0.78 -17.14
CA PHE A 157 -11.18 1.12 -18.55
C PHE A 157 -12.32 0.38 -19.23
N ASP A 158 -13.19 1.13 -19.89
CA ASP A 158 -14.25 0.61 -20.73
C ASP A 158 -13.90 0.79 -22.19
N LEU A 159 -14.01 -0.30 -22.97
CA LEU A 159 -13.89 -0.23 -24.41
C LEU A 159 -15.27 0.07 -24.98
N VAL A 160 -15.45 1.23 -25.60
CA VAL A 160 -16.74 1.70 -26.12
C VAL A 160 -16.68 1.91 -27.62
N LYS A 161 -17.80 1.67 -28.31
CA LYS A 161 -17.92 1.91 -29.74
C LYS A 161 -18.61 3.24 -30.01
N LYS A 162 -18.14 3.97 -31.03
CA LYS A 162 -18.77 5.20 -31.51
C LYS A 162 -19.00 5.13 -33.02
N ASP A 163 -20.24 5.33 -33.43
CA ASP A 163 -20.59 5.39 -34.85
C ASP A 163 -19.95 6.64 -35.49
N GLY A 164 -19.43 6.46 -36.71
CA GLY A 164 -18.70 7.51 -37.43
C GLY A 164 -17.23 7.67 -37.04
N GLN A 165 -16.72 6.90 -36.08
CA GLN A 165 -15.29 6.85 -35.80
C GLN A 165 -14.55 6.07 -36.90
N SER A 166 -13.49 6.67 -37.45
CA SER A 166 -12.68 6.06 -38.50
C SER A 166 -11.98 4.79 -38.02
N ASP A 167 -12.06 3.73 -38.82
CA ASP A 167 -11.31 2.50 -38.59
C ASP A 167 -9.79 2.79 -38.46
N GLY A 168 -9.15 2.16 -37.48
CA GLY A 168 -7.73 2.33 -37.19
C GLY A 168 -7.39 3.49 -36.24
N ILE A 169 -8.35 4.39 -35.95
CA ILE A 169 -8.18 5.48 -35.00
C ILE A 169 -8.95 5.16 -33.72
N TRP A 170 -8.27 5.31 -32.58
CA TRP A 170 -8.87 5.19 -31.26
C TRP A 170 -8.53 6.42 -30.42
N THR A 171 -9.42 6.79 -29.50
CA THR A 171 -9.25 7.95 -28.61
C THR A 171 -9.59 7.57 -27.17
N ILE A 172 -9.29 8.47 -26.23
CA ILE A 172 -9.56 8.26 -24.81
C ILE A 172 -10.39 9.42 -24.29
N SER A 173 -11.47 9.13 -23.55
CA SER A 173 -12.21 10.10 -22.73
C SER A 173 -12.05 9.77 -21.25
N PHE A 174 -11.91 10.81 -20.44
CA PHE A 174 -11.68 10.76 -18.99
C PHE A 174 -12.85 11.35 -18.18
N ASP A 175 -13.94 11.71 -18.87
CA ASP A 175 -15.03 12.52 -18.30
C ASP A 175 -15.96 11.71 -17.39
N ASP A 176 -15.97 10.39 -17.55
CA ASP A 176 -16.78 9.45 -16.78
C ASP A 176 -15.98 8.81 -15.62
N ASP A 177 -16.67 8.10 -14.74
CA ASP A 177 -16.05 7.36 -13.63
C ASP A 177 -15.08 6.27 -14.10
N HIS A 178 -15.31 5.73 -15.29
CA HIS A 178 -14.42 4.80 -15.98
C HIS A 178 -13.83 5.49 -17.21
N ILE A 179 -12.55 5.25 -17.49
CA ILE A 179 -11.86 5.78 -18.65
C ILE A 179 -12.37 5.06 -19.90
N GLN A 180 -12.86 5.80 -20.88
CA GLN A 180 -13.39 5.22 -22.11
C GLN A 180 -12.32 5.19 -23.20
N ILE A 181 -11.98 3.98 -23.66
CA ILE A 181 -11.24 3.77 -24.90
C ILE A 181 -12.27 3.69 -26.02
N VAL A 182 -12.35 4.75 -26.83
CA VAL A 182 -13.37 4.90 -27.87
C VAL A 182 -12.80 4.39 -29.20
N VAL A 183 -13.50 3.45 -29.84
CA VAL A 183 -13.11 2.80 -31.09
C VAL A 183 -14.27 2.71 -32.09
N SER A 184 -13.98 2.42 -33.36
CA SER A 184 -15.03 2.08 -34.33
C SER A 184 -15.72 0.74 -33.99
N PRO A 185 -16.95 0.50 -34.48
CA PRO A 185 -17.65 -0.77 -34.26
C PRO A 185 -16.83 -2.00 -34.69
N LYS A 186 -16.15 -1.93 -35.85
CA LYS A 186 -15.31 -3.01 -36.37
C LYS A 186 -14.08 -3.28 -35.49
N MET A 187 -13.45 -2.22 -34.99
CA MET A 187 -12.34 -2.36 -34.05
C MET A 187 -12.81 -2.98 -32.73
N LYS A 188 -13.98 -2.60 -32.23
CA LYS A 188 -14.57 -3.18 -31.01
C LYS A 188 -14.68 -4.70 -31.13
N GLU A 189 -15.28 -5.19 -32.21
CA GLU A 189 -15.42 -6.62 -32.49
C GLU A 189 -14.07 -7.33 -32.55
N SER A 190 -13.09 -6.72 -33.24
CA SER A 190 -11.73 -7.27 -33.37
C SER A 190 -11.02 -7.38 -32.02
N ILE A 191 -11.11 -6.35 -31.19
CA ILE A 191 -10.48 -6.32 -29.85
C ILE A 191 -11.17 -7.31 -28.91
N ASP A 192 -12.50 -7.41 -28.94
CA ASP A 192 -13.25 -8.37 -28.14
C ASP A 192 -12.89 -9.81 -28.52
N ALA A 193 -12.80 -10.11 -29.81
CA ALA A 193 -12.35 -11.43 -30.28
C ALA A 193 -10.91 -11.72 -29.84
N ALA A 194 -10.02 -10.72 -29.86
CA ALA A 194 -8.63 -10.85 -29.44
C ALA A 194 -8.45 -11.13 -27.94
N ARG A 195 -9.35 -10.62 -27.07
CA ARG A 195 -9.29 -10.82 -25.61
C ARG A 195 -9.38 -12.29 -25.19
N ASN A 196 -9.95 -13.15 -26.02
CA ASN A 196 -10.11 -14.59 -25.76
C ASN A 196 -8.81 -15.41 -25.92
N SER A 197 -7.73 -14.82 -26.45
CA SER A 197 -6.43 -15.47 -26.60
C SER A 197 -5.41 -14.87 -25.63
N PRO A 198 -4.65 -15.68 -24.86
CA PRO A 198 -3.60 -15.18 -23.97
C PRO A 198 -2.55 -14.32 -24.70
N ALA A 199 -2.01 -14.81 -25.82
CA ALA A 199 -1.03 -14.08 -26.63
C ALA A 199 -1.58 -12.73 -27.14
N LYS A 200 -2.78 -12.72 -27.74
CA LYS A 200 -3.38 -11.48 -28.24
C LYS A 200 -3.75 -10.52 -27.11
N ARG A 201 -4.19 -11.03 -25.95
CA ARG A 201 -4.42 -10.23 -24.75
C ARG A 201 -3.13 -9.58 -24.25
N ALA A 202 -2.00 -10.28 -24.28
CA ALA A 202 -0.71 -9.70 -23.92
C ALA A 202 -0.33 -8.55 -24.88
N VAL A 203 -0.58 -8.69 -26.19
CA VAL A 203 -0.40 -7.62 -27.18
C VAL A 203 -1.30 -6.41 -26.86
N LEU A 204 -2.58 -6.64 -26.58
CA LEU A 204 -3.51 -5.57 -26.23
C LEU A 204 -3.07 -4.82 -24.97
N MET A 205 -2.66 -5.56 -23.93
CA MET A 205 -2.19 -4.96 -22.66
C MET A 205 -0.98 -4.04 -22.87
N ASN A 206 -0.03 -4.45 -23.72
CA ASN A 206 1.19 -3.67 -24.00
C ASN A 206 1.03 -2.63 -25.13
N SER A 207 -0.16 -2.51 -25.72
CA SER A 207 -0.48 -1.51 -26.75
C SER A 207 -1.54 -0.55 -26.22
N ILE A 208 -2.82 -0.79 -26.53
CA ILE A 208 -3.93 0.13 -26.26
C ILE A 208 -4.03 0.43 -24.76
N TYR A 209 -3.98 -0.59 -23.89
CA TYR A 209 -4.15 -0.37 -22.44
C TYR A 209 -2.95 0.32 -21.81
N PHE A 210 -1.72 -0.06 -22.18
CA PHE A 210 -0.53 0.62 -21.68
C PHE A 210 -0.52 2.10 -22.07
N SER A 211 -0.83 2.41 -23.34
CA SER A 211 -0.97 3.80 -23.79
C SER A 211 -2.09 4.54 -23.04
N ALA A 212 -3.22 3.90 -22.78
CA ALA A 212 -4.33 4.53 -22.06
C ALA A 212 -4.00 4.79 -20.58
N VAL A 213 -3.32 3.87 -19.90
CA VAL A 213 -2.80 4.04 -18.54
C VAL A 213 -1.77 5.18 -18.49
N MET A 214 -0.83 5.21 -19.45
CA MET A 214 0.16 6.27 -19.54
C MET A 214 -0.50 7.65 -19.73
N GLN A 215 -1.53 7.76 -20.58
CA GLN A 215 -2.27 9.02 -20.75
C GLN A 215 -3.02 9.43 -19.47
N ALA A 216 -3.63 8.48 -18.75
CA ALA A 216 -4.25 8.75 -17.45
C ALA A 216 -3.25 9.32 -16.44
N ILE A 217 -2.05 8.74 -16.38
CA ILE A 217 -0.97 9.23 -15.51
C ILE A 217 -0.54 10.63 -15.91
N GLN A 218 -0.36 10.91 -17.21
CA GLN A 218 -0.03 12.26 -17.68
C GLN A 218 -1.08 13.31 -17.24
N LYS A 219 -2.37 12.94 -17.24
CA LYS A 219 -3.45 13.80 -16.72
C LYS A 219 -3.38 13.99 -15.20
N LEU A 220 -2.92 12.99 -14.45
CA LEU A 220 -2.73 13.12 -13.00
C LEU A 220 -1.47 13.91 -12.62
N GLN A 221 -0.44 13.87 -13.46
CA GLN A 221 0.80 14.61 -13.28
C GLN A 221 0.63 16.11 -13.52
N ASN A 222 -0.30 16.50 -14.39
CA ASN A 222 -0.64 17.89 -14.63
C ASN A 222 -1.69 18.37 -13.61
N GLU A 223 -1.38 19.41 -12.84
CA GLU A 223 -2.20 19.92 -11.74
C GLU A 223 -3.61 20.38 -12.17
N GLU A 224 -3.73 21.05 -13.32
CA GLU A 224 -5.02 21.56 -13.83
C GLU A 224 -5.94 20.40 -14.21
N THR A 225 -5.43 19.42 -14.95
CA THR A 225 -6.22 18.25 -15.32
C THR A 225 -6.50 17.36 -14.11
N ARG A 226 -5.56 17.23 -13.17
CA ARG A 226 -5.79 16.49 -11.92
C ARG A 226 -6.93 17.10 -11.11
N ALA A 227 -6.95 18.42 -10.95
CA ALA A 227 -8.04 19.11 -10.27
C ALA A 227 -9.38 18.89 -10.99
N THR A 228 -9.38 18.94 -12.33
CA THR A 228 -10.56 18.74 -13.17
C THR A 228 -11.21 17.36 -12.98
N TYR A 229 -10.41 16.30 -12.82
CA TYR A 229 -10.92 14.93 -12.68
C TYR A 229 -10.91 14.40 -11.24
N SER A 230 -10.66 15.26 -10.24
CA SER A 230 -10.47 14.86 -8.84
C SER A 230 -11.67 14.10 -8.22
N ASP A 231 -12.87 14.30 -8.76
CA ASP A 231 -14.11 13.63 -8.36
C ASP A 231 -14.30 12.25 -9.01
N LYS A 232 -13.57 11.93 -10.07
CA LYS A 232 -13.77 10.70 -10.85
C LYS A 232 -13.26 9.47 -10.12
N LYS A 233 -14.03 8.39 -10.21
CA LYS A 233 -13.64 7.10 -9.62
C LYS A 233 -12.28 6.58 -10.12
N TRP A 234 -11.98 6.72 -11.41
CA TRP A 234 -10.68 6.27 -11.94
C TRP A 234 -9.50 7.00 -11.30
N VAL A 235 -9.62 8.29 -10.97
CA VAL A 235 -8.57 9.04 -10.26
C VAL A 235 -8.30 8.43 -8.90
N GLN A 236 -9.35 8.16 -8.12
CA GLN A 236 -9.22 7.53 -6.81
C GLN A 236 -8.56 6.16 -6.90
N VAL A 237 -8.90 5.35 -7.91
CA VAL A 237 -8.30 4.03 -8.12
C VAL A 237 -6.81 4.14 -8.45
N PHE A 238 -6.42 5.07 -9.34
CA PHE A 238 -5.02 5.30 -9.69
C PHE A 238 -4.19 5.78 -8.49
N GLU A 239 -4.67 6.78 -7.77
CA GLU A 239 -3.94 7.35 -6.62
C GLU A 239 -3.79 6.34 -5.48
N ARG A 240 -4.88 5.63 -5.12
CA ARG A 240 -4.82 4.62 -4.07
C ARG A 240 -4.00 3.40 -4.49
N SER A 241 -4.08 2.98 -5.75
CA SER A 241 -3.24 1.89 -6.25
C SER A 241 -1.75 2.28 -6.29
N ALA A 242 -1.43 3.54 -6.60
CA ALA A 242 -0.05 4.03 -6.57
C ALA A 242 0.45 4.10 -5.13
N HIS A 243 -0.33 4.67 -4.22
CA HIS A 243 -0.05 4.74 -2.78
C HIS A 243 0.23 3.36 -2.18
N ASN A 244 -0.66 2.39 -2.39
CA ASN A 244 -0.49 1.02 -1.88
C ASN A 244 0.76 0.32 -2.42
N LYS A 245 1.28 0.75 -3.58
CA LYS A 245 2.51 0.22 -4.19
C LYS A 245 3.75 1.05 -3.87
N GLY A 246 3.63 2.11 -3.07
CA GLY A 246 4.73 3.04 -2.78
C GLY A 246 5.19 3.84 -4.03
N ILE A 247 4.30 4.08 -4.98
CA ILE A 247 4.61 4.78 -6.23
C ILE A 247 4.20 6.24 -6.10
N GLU A 248 5.17 7.14 -6.26
CA GLU A 248 4.90 8.56 -6.41
C GLU A 248 4.57 8.90 -7.88
N ILE A 249 3.31 9.23 -8.16
CA ILE A 249 2.85 9.50 -9.54
C ILE A 249 3.62 10.65 -10.20
N ASN A 250 4.07 11.64 -9.41
CA ASN A 250 4.70 12.86 -9.94
C ASN A 250 6.24 12.81 -9.99
N SER A 251 6.88 11.73 -9.51
CA SER A 251 8.34 11.69 -9.38
C SER A 251 9.08 11.21 -10.63
N SER A 252 8.36 10.60 -11.58
CA SER A 252 8.94 9.91 -12.73
C SER A 252 8.10 10.10 -13.99
N ASP A 253 8.68 9.79 -15.15
CA ASP A 253 7.95 9.80 -16.42
C ASP A 253 6.74 8.86 -16.40
N ALA A 254 5.66 9.26 -17.06
CA ALA A 254 4.39 8.54 -17.04
C ALA A 254 4.49 7.07 -17.47
N TYR A 255 5.42 6.73 -18.37
CA TYR A 255 5.61 5.35 -18.81
C TYR A 255 6.19 4.45 -17.70
N LEU A 256 7.11 4.97 -16.87
CA LEU A 256 7.68 4.23 -15.74
C LEU A 256 6.61 3.97 -14.67
N VAL A 257 5.84 5.00 -14.35
CA VAL A 257 4.70 4.88 -13.43
C VAL A 257 3.69 3.85 -13.97
N ALA A 258 3.41 3.86 -15.28
CA ALA A 258 2.53 2.89 -15.92
C ALA A 258 3.07 1.45 -15.81
N GLU A 259 4.37 1.24 -16.03
CA GLU A 259 5.00 -0.08 -15.87
C GLU A 259 4.79 -0.63 -14.46
N HIS A 260 5.04 0.17 -13.43
CA HIS A 260 4.88 -0.28 -12.04
C HIS A 260 3.41 -0.48 -11.64
N LEU A 261 2.51 0.42 -12.05
CA LEU A 261 1.07 0.29 -11.78
C LEU A 261 0.48 -0.95 -12.47
N MET A 262 0.90 -1.25 -13.69
CA MET A 262 0.47 -2.43 -14.44
C MET A 262 1.24 -3.72 -14.08
N SER A 263 2.12 -3.68 -13.09
CA SER A 263 2.94 -4.82 -12.65
C SER A 263 3.80 -5.40 -13.78
N GLN A 264 4.49 -4.53 -14.52
CA GLN A 264 5.45 -4.83 -15.59
C GLN A 264 4.83 -5.67 -16.73
N PRO A 265 3.91 -5.08 -17.52
CA PRO A 265 3.08 -5.81 -18.47
C PRO A 265 3.88 -6.50 -19.59
N ILE A 266 5.14 -6.12 -19.82
CA ILE A 266 6.04 -6.78 -20.77
C ILE A 266 6.29 -8.25 -20.42
N LYS A 267 6.25 -8.61 -19.12
CA LYS A 267 6.35 -10.01 -18.65
C LYS A 267 5.21 -10.89 -19.16
N LEU A 268 4.06 -10.30 -19.53
CA LEU A 268 2.97 -11.03 -20.19
C LEU A 268 3.36 -11.43 -21.62
N LEU A 269 4.11 -10.60 -22.34
CA LEU A 269 4.62 -10.93 -23.67
C LEU A 269 5.67 -12.04 -23.59
N GLU A 270 6.57 -11.97 -22.60
CA GLU A 270 7.56 -13.02 -22.36
C GLU A 270 6.91 -14.39 -22.14
N SER A 271 5.93 -14.44 -21.25
CA SER A 271 5.24 -15.68 -20.89
C SER A 271 4.29 -16.21 -21.96
N SER A 272 3.66 -15.33 -22.75
CA SER A 272 2.59 -15.72 -23.68
C SER A 272 3.02 -15.77 -25.15
N ILE A 273 4.13 -15.11 -25.51
CA ILE A 273 4.59 -14.95 -26.90
C ILE A 273 6.05 -15.36 -27.03
N PHE A 274 6.96 -14.73 -26.28
CA PHE A 274 8.40 -14.93 -26.51
C PHE A 274 8.89 -16.33 -26.10
N LYS A 275 8.28 -16.98 -25.11
CA LYS A 275 8.59 -18.37 -24.73
C LYS A 275 8.18 -19.43 -25.75
N ALA A 276 7.40 -19.11 -26.78
CA ALA A 276 7.02 -20.05 -27.84
C ALA A 276 8.05 -20.17 -28.97
N ALA A 277 9.26 -19.63 -28.80
CA ALA A 277 10.30 -19.53 -29.83
C ALA A 277 11.55 -20.40 -29.58
N ILE A 278 11.44 -21.50 -28.83
CA ILE A 278 12.48 -22.54 -28.72
C ILE A 278 11.88 -23.91 -29.01
#